data_AF-A0A444RFP8-F1
#
_entry.id   AF-A0A444RFP8-F1
#
_cell.length_a   1.000
_cell.length_b   1.000
_cell.length_c   1.000
_cell.angle_alpha   90.00
_cell.angle_beta   90.00
_cell.angle_gamma   90.00
#
_symmetry.space_group_name_H-M   'P 1'
#
loop_
_entity.id
_entity.type
_entity.pdbx_description
1 polymer ?
#
loop_
_entity_poly.entity_id
_entity_poly.type
_entity_poly.pdbx_seq_one_letter_code
_entity_poly.pdbx_strand_id
1 'polypeptide(L)'
;MSTIVIFLAALLACSLLAGWLIKVRSRRRQLPWTNAFADAQTRKLTSEERSAVENYLESLTQVLQVPGPTGASAAPISLALNAESNNVMMLTHAITRYGISTDDPNKWRYYLDSVEVHLPPFWEQYINDENTVELIHTDSLPLVISLNGHTLQEYMQEIRGYALQPVPSTQASIRGEESEQI
;
A
#
# COMPACT_ATOMS: atom_id res chain seq x y z
N MET A 1 -7.77 10.37 -58.18
CA MET A 1 -7.56 8.94 -57.87
C MET A 1 -6.44 8.75 -56.85
N SER A 2 -5.20 9.20 -57.11
CA SER A 2 -4.04 8.92 -56.23
C SER A 2 -4.10 9.56 -54.82
N THR A 3 -4.52 10.82 -54.69
CA THR A 3 -4.53 11.52 -53.38
C THR A 3 -5.51 10.92 -52.37
N ILE A 4 -6.69 10.48 -52.81
CA ILE A 4 -7.70 9.85 -51.97
C ILE A 4 -7.19 8.51 -51.42
N VAL A 5 -6.51 7.73 -52.26
CA VAL A 5 -5.94 6.43 -51.86
C VAL A 5 -4.81 6.64 -50.84
N ILE A 6 -3.97 7.66 -51.03
CA ILE A 6 -2.90 8.01 -50.07
C ILE A 6 -3.48 8.45 -48.73
N PHE A 7 -4.52 9.29 -48.73
CA PHE A 7 -5.19 9.72 -47.50
C PHE A 7 -5.84 8.55 -46.75
N LEU A 8 -6.53 7.65 -47.47
CA LEU A 8 -7.12 6.44 -46.88
C LEU A 8 -6.05 5.51 -46.28
N ALA A 9 -4.93 5.31 -46.98
CA ALA A 9 -3.83 4.49 -46.48
C ALA A 9 -3.20 5.11 -45.22
N ALA A 10 -3.02 6.44 -45.18
CA ALA A 10 -2.50 7.14 -44.01
C ALA A 10 -3.45 7.04 -42.81
N LEU A 11 -4.77 7.20 -43.01
CA LEU A 11 -5.76 7.05 -41.95
C LEU A 11 -5.79 5.63 -41.38
N LEU A 12 -5.69 4.61 -42.25
CA LEU A 12 -5.60 3.21 -41.82
C LEU A 12 -4.32 2.95 -41.01
N ALA A 13 -3.17 3.45 -41.47
CA ALA A 13 -1.91 3.31 -40.76
C ALA A 13 -1.96 3.99 -39.37
N CYS A 14 -2.52 5.19 -39.28
CA CYS A 14 -2.72 5.89 -38.01
C CYS A 14 -3.67 5.14 -37.07
N SER A 15 -4.76 4.58 -37.59
CA SER A 15 -5.71 3.79 -36.79
C SER A 15 -5.05 2.51 -36.23
N LEU A 16 -4.26 1.81 -37.03
CA LEU A 16 -3.52 0.61 -36.59
C LEU A 16 -2.46 0.95 -35.54
N LEU A 17 -1.72 2.04 -35.71
CA LEU A 17 -0.76 2.52 -34.71
C LEU A 17 -1.46 2.91 -33.39
N ALA A 18 -2.58 3.63 -33.47
CA ALA A 18 -3.36 3.98 -32.30
C ALA A 18 -3.88 2.72 -31.56
N GLY A 19 -4.44 1.76 -32.30
CA GLY A 19 -4.90 0.49 -31.75
C GLY A 19 -3.77 -0.33 -31.12
N TRP A 20 -2.60 -0.36 -31.75
CA TRP A 20 -1.42 -1.04 -31.21
C TRP A 20 -0.92 -0.38 -29.93
N LEU A 21 -0.83 0.96 -29.88
CA LEU A 21 -0.44 1.69 -28.68
C LEU A 21 -1.42 1.48 -27.53
N ILE A 22 -2.73 1.47 -27.80
CA ILE A 22 -3.76 1.17 -26.79
C ILE A 22 -3.59 -0.26 -26.28
N LYS A 23 -3.38 -1.24 -27.17
CA LYS A 23 -3.21 -2.65 -26.79
C LYS A 23 -1.93 -2.89 -25.98
N VAL A 24 -0.81 -2.25 -26.35
CA VAL A 24 0.45 -2.31 -25.60
C VAL A 24 0.28 -1.68 -24.21
N ARG A 25 -0.40 -0.53 -24.12
CA ARG A 25 -0.68 0.14 -22.86
C ARG A 25 -1.63 -0.67 -21.97
N SER A 26 -2.63 -1.34 -22.56
CA SER A 26 -3.54 -2.23 -21.85
C SER A 26 -2.85 -3.49 -21.34
N ARG A 27 -1.97 -4.12 -22.13
CA ARG A 27 -1.17 -5.26 -21.66
C ARG A 27 -0.23 -4.91 -20.52
N ARG A 28 0.34 -3.70 -20.49
CA ARG A 28 1.11 -3.21 -19.33
C ARG A 28 0.25 -2.99 -18.08
N ARG A 29 -1.07 -2.81 -18.23
CA ARG A 29 -2.01 -2.61 -17.13
C ARG A 29 -2.67 -3.90 -16.64
N GLN A 30 -2.50 -5.03 -17.34
CA GLN A 30 -2.89 -6.33 -16.81
C GLN A 30 -1.93 -6.70 -15.70
N LEU A 31 -2.24 -6.21 -14.51
CA LEU A 31 -1.55 -6.50 -13.28
C LEU A 31 -1.79 -8.01 -12.98
N PRO A 32 -0.75 -8.82 -12.70
CA PRO A 32 -0.87 -10.29 -12.60
C PRO A 32 -1.92 -10.80 -11.59
N TRP A 33 -2.18 -9.99 -10.56
CA TRP A 33 -3.14 -10.16 -9.46
C TRP A 33 -4.62 -10.06 -9.89
N THR A 34 -4.97 -9.46 -11.04
CA THR A 34 -6.39 -9.29 -11.44
C THR A 34 -7.13 -10.63 -11.62
N ASN A 35 -6.40 -11.69 -11.95
CA ASN A 35 -6.97 -13.04 -12.07
C ASN A 35 -6.93 -13.84 -10.77
N ALA A 36 -6.03 -13.50 -9.85
CA ALA A 36 -5.83 -14.28 -8.63
C ALA A 36 -7.00 -14.14 -7.65
N PHE A 37 -7.76 -13.04 -7.76
CA PHE A 37 -8.91 -12.77 -6.93
C PHE A 37 -10.22 -12.74 -7.74
N ALA A 38 -10.31 -13.50 -8.83
CA ALA A 38 -11.47 -13.50 -9.73
C ALA A 38 -12.78 -13.90 -9.02
N ASP A 39 -12.68 -14.77 -8.01
CA ASP A 39 -13.83 -15.25 -7.22
C ASP A 39 -14.15 -14.36 -6.01
N ALA A 40 -13.37 -13.30 -5.77
CA ALA A 40 -13.55 -12.43 -4.62
C ALA A 40 -14.82 -11.58 -4.75
N GLN A 41 -15.53 -11.41 -3.64
CA GLN A 41 -16.69 -10.52 -3.60
C GLN A 41 -16.20 -9.07 -3.70
N THR A 42 -16.87 -8.25 -4.51
CA THR A 42 -16.50 -6.84 -4.68
C THR A 42 -17.56 -5.91 -4.10
N ARG A 43 -17.10 -4.85 -3.42
CA ARG A 43 -17.95 -3.73 -2.96
C ARG A 43 -17.30 -2.40 -3.32
N LYS A 44 -18.06 -1.30 -3.18
CA LYS A 44 -17.51 0.05 -3.35
C LYS A 44 -16.83 0.52 -2.08
N LEU A 45 -15.71 1.22 -2.25
CA LEU A 45 -15.02 1.94 -1.19
C LEU A 45 -15.87 3.15 -0.77
N THR A 46 -16.11 3.33 0.53
CA THR A 46 -16.84 4.51 1.02
C THR A 46 -15.94 5.74 0.99
N SER A 47 -16.55 6.93 1.11
CA SER A 47 -15.78 8.18 1.16
C SER A 47 -14.90 8.27 2.41
N GLU A 48 -15.35 7.74 3.55
CA GLU A 48 -14.53 7.73 4.77
C GLU A 48 -13.32 6.81 4.60
N GLU A 49 -13.54 5.59 4.08
CA GLU A 49 -12.46 4.62 3.83
C GLU A 49 -11.43 5.17 2.86
N ARG A 50 -11.90 5.82 1.80
CA ARG A 50 -11.02 6.48 0.83
C ARG A 50 -10.13 7.54 1.48
N SER A 51 -10.70 8.37 2.34
CA SER A 51 -9.92 9.40 3.05
C SER A 51 -8.86 8.80 3.98
N ALA A 52 -9.18 7.67 4.63
CA ALA A 52 -8.24 6.97 5.50
C ALA A 52 -7.10 6.31 4.73
N VAL A 53 -7.41 5.70 3.58
CA VAL A 53 -6.41 5.16 2.65
C VAL A 53 -5.47 6.25 2.13
N GLU A 54 -6.01 7.38 1.68
CA GLU A 54 -5.21 8.50 1.17
C GLU A 54 -4.24 9.03 2.23
N ASN A 55 -4.71 9.21 3.47
CA ASN A 55 -3.86 9.66 4.57
C ASN A 55 -2.83 8.58 4.98
N TYR A 56 -3.21 7.31 4.97
CA TYR A 56 -2.26 6.22 5.19
C TYR A 56 -1.13 6.24 4.16
N LEU A 57 -1.43 6.37 2.87
CA LEU A 57 -0.44 6.44 1.81
C LEU A 57 0.48 7.66 1.92
N GLU A 58 -0.07 8.80 2.34
CA GLU A 58 0.71 10.00 2.64
C GLU A 58 1.71 9.75 3.79
N SER A 59 1.24 9.17 4.90
CA SER A 59 2.09 8.82 6.04
C SER A 59 3.19 7.81 5.67
N LEU A 60 2.85 6.81 4.85
CA LEU A 60 3.79 5.81 4.36
C LEU A 60 4.90 6.46 3.54
N THR A 61 4.54 7.41 2.66
CA THR A 61 5.49 8.16 1.84
C THR A 61 6.46 8.98 2.70
N GLN A 62 5.97 9.57 3.80
CA GLN A 62 6.79 10.33 4.73
C GLN A 62 7.79 9.44 5.50
N VAL A 63 7.34 8.27 5.97
CA VAL A 63 8.21 7.30 6.66
C VAL A 63 9.31 6.77 5.72
N LEU A 64 8.98 6.52 4.46
CA LEU A 64 9.91 6.02 3.44
C LEU A 64 10.96 7.05 2.99
N GLN A 65 10.78 8.34 3.28
CA GLN A 65 11.73 9.40 2.92
C GLN A 65 12.88 9.55 3.91
N VAL A 66 12.85 8.89 5.07
CA VAL A 66 13.96 8.92 6.04
C VAL A 66 15.05 7.93 5.56
N PRO A 67 16.26 8.40 5.18
CA PRO A 67 17.32 7.50 4.76
C PRO A 67 17.71 6.58 5.92
N GLY A 68 17.62 5.26 5.70
CA GLY A 68 18.09 4.28 6.68
C GLY A 68 19.59 4.45 6.98
N PRO A 69 20.05 4.09 8.20
CA PRO A 69 21.41 4.34 8.68
C PRO A 69 22.52 3.67 7.85
N THR A 70 22.17 2.71 6.98
CA THR A 70 23.12 1.91 6.21
C THR A 70 23.27 2.36 4.75
N GLY A 71 22.56 3.40 4.29
CA GLY A 71 22.70 3.92 2.91
C GLY A 71 22.30 2.96 1.77
N ALA A 72 21.99 1.70 2.08
CA ALA A 72 21.48 0.69 1.15
C ALA A 72 19.95 0.77 1.10
N SER A 73 19.42 1.81 0.47
CA SER A 73 17.97 1.96 0.29
C SER A 73 17.51 1.07 -0.87
N ALA A 74 16.96 -0.11 -0.57
CA ALA A 74 16.08 -0.78 -1.53
C ALA A 74 14.94 0.20 -1.86
N ALA A 75 14.72 0.48 -3.14
CA ALA A 75 13.79 1.50 -3.60
C ALA A 75 12.45 1.41 -2.85
N PRO A 76 11.97 2.51 -2.23
CA PRO A 76 10.70 2.52 -1.53
C PRO A 76 9.57 2.03 -2.45
N ILE A 77 8.74 1.11 -1.96
CA ILE A 77 7.52 0.73 -2.67
C ILE A 77 6.59 1.94 -2.63
N SER A 78 6.44 2.61 -3.76
CA SER A 78 5.45 3.67 -3.92
C SER A 78 4.10 3.01 -4.21
N LEU A 79 3.14 3.18 -3.30
CA LEU A 79 1.75 2.81 -3.50
C LEU A 79 0.96 4.07 -3.86
N ALA A 80 0.25 4.03 -4.99
CA ALA A 80 -0.58 5.13 -5.47
C ALA A 80 -1.96 4.61 -5.90
N LEU A 81 -3.00 5.38 -5.60
CA LEU A 81 -4.37 5.03 -5.99
C LEU A 81 -4.55 5.17 -7.50
N ASN A 82 -5.34 4.26 -8.05
CA ASN A 82 -5.65 4.17 -9.47
C ASN A 82 -7.16 4.15 -9.70
N ALA A 83 -7.58 3.92 -10.96
CA ALA A 83 -9.00 3.88 -11.31
C ALA A 83 -9.77 2.72 -10.65
N GLU A 84 -9.09 1.63 -10.32
CA GLU A 84 -9.67 0.42 -9.71
C GLU A 84 -9.69 0.47 -8.18
N SER A 85 -8.95 1.40 -7.56
CA SER A 85 -8.91 1.55 -6.10
C SER A 85 -10.26 1.83 -5.43
N ASN A 86 -11.28 2.22 -6.21
CA ASN A 86 -12.65 2.39 -5.71
C ASN A 86 -13.41 1.07 -5.51
N ASN A 87 -12.84 -0.05 -5.97
CA ASN A 87 -13.41 -1.38 -5.80
C ASN A 87 -12.61 -2.09 -4.71
N VAL A 88 -13.32 -2.44 -3.63
CA VAL A 88 -12.80 -3.25 -2.54
C VAL A 88 -13.10 -4.71 -2.86
N MET A 89 -12.08 -5.54 -2.75
CA MET A 89 -12.20 -6.99 -2.86
C MET A 89 -12.19 -7.59 -1.47
N MET A 90 -13.17 -8.43 -1.19
CA MET A 90 -13.35 -9.14 0.07
C MET A 90 -13.04 -10.61 -0.18
N LEU A 91 -12.11 -11.14 0.60
CA LEU A 91 -11.61 -12.50 0.43
C LEU A 91 -11.27 -13.12 1.78
N THR A 92 -11.35 -14.45 1.84
CA THR A 92 -10.96 -15.23 3.01
C THR A 92 -9.74 -16.07 2.64
N HIS A 93 -8.56 -15.67 3.12
CA HIS A 93 -7.30 -16.33 2.78
C HIS A 93 -6.29 -16.36 3.94
N ALA A 94 -5.36 -17.31 3.86
CA ALA A 94 -4.16 -17.32 4.69
C ALA A 94 -3.16 -16.26 4.22
N ILE A 95 -2.46 -15.63 5.16
CA ILE A 95 -1.40 -14.65 4.87
C ILE A 95 -0.05 -15.31 5.09
N THR A 96 0.79 -15.32 4.05
CA THR A 96 2.17 -15.84 4.14
C THR A 96 3.17 -14.69 4.29
N ARG A 97 4.17 -14.86 5.17
CA ARG A 97 5.17 -13.86 5.49
C ARG A 97 6.57 -14.29 5.02
N TYR A 98 7.24 -13.46 4.23
CA TYR A 98 8.63 -13.67 3.80
C TYR A 98 9.54 -12.50 4.21
N GLY A 99 10.72 -12.79 4.76
CA GLY A 99 11.72 -11.74 5.07
C GLY A 99 12.48 -11.29 3.82
N ILE A 100 12.77 -9.98 3.70
CA ILE A 100 13.44 -9.40 2.52
C ILE A 100 14.97 -9.56 2.56
N SER A 101 15.57 -9.48 3.75
CA SER A 101 17.02 -9.57 3.96
C SER A 101 17.32 -10.17 5.33
N THR A 102 18.47 -10.82 5.50
CA THR A 102 18.96 -11.31 6.80
C THR A 102 19.37 -10.19 7.76
N ASP A 103 19.63 -8.99 7.24
CA ASP A 103 20.22 -7.88 8.01
C ASP A 103 19.17 -6.95 8.66
N ASP A 104 17.91 -7.01 8.21
CA ASP A 104 16.80 -6.23 8.78
C ASP A 104 15.65 -7.17 9.18
N PRO A 105 15.61 -7.64 10.45
CA PRO A 105 14.65 -8.63 10.91
C PRO A 105 13.18 -8.16 10.89
N ASN A 106 12.94 -6.88 10.64
CA ASN A 106 11.62 -6.26 10.67
C ASN A 106 11.07 -5.89 9.28
N LYS A 107 11.70 -6.37 8.20
CA LYS A 107 11.24 -6.10 6.82
C LYS A 107 10.57 -7.34 6.24
N TRP A 108 9.25 -7.36 6.28
CA TRP A 108 8.42 -8.47 5.82
C TRP A 108 7.68 -8.14 4.52
N ARG A 109 7.52 -9.14 3.65
CA ARG A 109 6.61 -9.15 2.49
C ARG A 109 5.47 -10.09 2.79
N TYR A 110 4.26 -9.64 2.49
CA TYR A 110 3.04 -10.38 2.73
C TYR A 110 2.50 -10.91 1.42
N TYR A 111 2.00 -12.13 1.44
CA TYR A 111 1.41 -12.78 0.28
C TYR A 111 0.05 -13.37 0.63
N LEU A 112 -0.91 -13.15 -0.26
CA LEU A 112 -2.15 -13.91 -0.33
C LEU A 112 -1.99 -14.88 -1.50
N ASP A 113 -1.92 -16.17 -1.21
CA ASP A 113 -1.54 -17.21 -2.17
C ASP A 113 -0.21 -16.91 -2.90
N SER A 114 -0.27 -16.56 -4.19
CA SER A 114 0.88 -16.19 -5.03
C SER A 114 1.06 -14.69 -5.22
N VAL A 115 0.26 -13.89 -4.52
CA VAL A 115 0.06 -12.48 -4.78
C VAL A 115 0.64 -11.68 -3.63
N GLU A 116 1.67 -10.89 -3.89
CA GLU A 116 2.22 -10.00 -2.86
C GLU A 116 1.19 -8.92 -2.49
N VAL A 117 1.16 -8.49 -1.24
CA VAL A 117 0.23 -7.45 -0.78
C VAL A 117 0.92 -6.53 0.20
N HIS A 118 0.44 -5.30 0.25
CA HIS A 118 0.85 -4.35 1.26
C HIS A 118 -0.06 -4.55 2.46
N LEU A 119 0.49 -5.15 3.51
CA LEU A 119 -0.16 -5.23 4.80
C LEU A 119 0.40 -4.11 5.71
N PRO A 120 -0.46 -3.24 6.25
CA PRO A 120 -0.03 -2.31 7.27
C PRO A 120 0.59 -3.02 8.50
N PRO A 121 1.75 -2.56 9.00
CA PRO A 121 2.57 -3.31 9.97
C PRO A 121 1.90 -3.50 11.34
N PHE A 122 0.96 -2.63 11.72
CA PHE A 122 0.23 -2.75 12.98
C PHE A 122 -0.77 -3.92 12.99
N TRP A 123 -1.05 -4.53 11.84
CA TRP A 123 -1.93 -5.68 11.72
C TRP A 123 -1.21 -7.03 11.73
N GLU A 124 0.11 -7.04 11.83
CA GLU A 124 0.89 -8.28 11.93
C GLU A 124 0.44 -9.17 13.10
N GLN A 125 0.02 -8.55 14.20
CA GLN A 125 -0.46 -9.24 15.40
C GLN A 125 -1.87 -9.86 15.25
N TYR A 126 -2.63 -9.47 14.22
CA TYR A 126 -4.00 -9.94 14.00
C TYR A 126 -4.09 -10.99 12.89
N ILE A 127 -2.96 -11.49 12.38
CA ILE A 127 -2.92 -12.56 11.39
C ILE A 127 -3.27 -13.89 12.07
N ASN A 128 -4.27 -14.58 11.53
CA ASN A 128 -4.70 -15.92 11.88
C ASN A 128 -4.41 -16.91 10.73
N ASP A 129 -4.71 -18.19 10.92
CA ASP A 129 -4.60 -19.20 9.87
C ASP A 129 -5.53 -18.91 8.68
N GLU A 130 -6.73 -18.39 8.98
CA GLU A 130 -7.73 -17.97 8.00
C GLU A 130 -8.18 -16.55 8.31
N ASN A 131 -8.04 -15.63 7.35
CA ASN A 131 -8.27 -14.20 7.56
C ASN A 131 -9.32 -13.67 6.61
N THR A 132 -10.24 -12.86 7.14
CA THR A 132 -11.12 -12.01 6.33
C THR A 132 -10.35 -10.74 5.97
N VAL A 133 -9.98 -10.63 4.69
CA VAL A 133 -9.17 -9.53 4.18
C VAL A 133 -10.00 -8.70 3.22
N GLU A 134 -9.94 -7.39 3.39
CA GLU A 134 -10.42 -6.45 2.39
C GLU A 134 -9.24 -5.69 1.79
N LEU A 135 -9.15 -5.68 0.46
CA LEU A 135 -8.06 -5.02 -0.24
C LEU A 135 -8.53 -4.20 -1.43
N ILE A 136 -7.70 -3.26 -1.86
CA ILE A 136 -7.89 -2.45 -3.06
C ILE A 136 -6.70 -2.59 -3.99
N HIS A 137 -6.94 -2.46 -5.29
CA HIS A 137 -5.85 -2.37 -6.25
C HIS A 137 -5.16 -1.01 -6.17
N THR A 138 -3.83 -1.01 -6.23
CA THR A 138 -3.01 0.19 -6.40
C THR A 138 -2.11 0.03 -7.63
N ASP A 139 -1.36 1.06 -7.99
CA ASP A 139 -0.47 1.02 -9.17
C ASP A 139 0.66 0.00 -9.09
N SER A 140 1.13 -0.35 -7.88
CA SER A 140 2.25 -1.27 -7.67
C SER A 140 1.79 -2.64 -7.19
N LEU A 141 1.08 -2.69 -6.07
CA LEU A 141 0.57 -3.93 -5.49
C LEU A 141 -0.69 -3.69 -4.63
N PRO A 142 -1.55 -4.70 -4.42
CA PRO A 142 -2.79 -4.52 -3.69
C PRO A 142 -2.54 -4.09 -2.23
N LEU A 143 -3.33 -3.11 -1.77
CA LEU A 143 -3.27 -2.59 -0.41
C LEU A 143 -4.39 -3.22 0.42
N VAL A 144 -4.04 -3.83 1.55
CA VAL A 144 -5.00 -4.30 2.54
C VAL A 144 -5.56 -3.10 3.31
N ILE A 145 -6.88 -2.96 3.33
CA ILE A 145 -7.61 -1.87 3.98
C ILE A 145 -8.43 -2.31 5.19
N SER A 146 -8.67 -3.62 5.33
CA SER A 146 -9.20 -4.25 6.53
C SER A 146 -8.67 -5.66 6.71
N LEU A 147 -8.45 -6.06 7.96
CA LEU A 147 -8.06 -7.42 8.35
C LEU A 147 -8.88 -7.86 9.56
N ASN A 148 -9.61 -8.97 9.44
CA ASN A 148 -10.35 -9.62 10.53
C ASN A 148 -11.29 -8.67 11.31
N GLY A 149 -11.88 -7.70 10.60
CA GLY A 149 -12.77 -6.69 11.18
C GLY A 149 -12.08 -5.42 11.67
N HIS A 150 -10.74 -5.37 11.69
CA HIS A 150 -9.98 -4.14 11.92
C HIS A 150 -9.88 -3.32 10.64
N THR A 151 -10.13 -2.02 10.72
CA THR A 151 -10.13 -1.12 9.56
C THR A 151 -9.01 -0.09 9.64
N LEU A 152 -8.55 0.41 8.48
CA LEU A 152 -7.54 1.49 8.42
C LEU A 152 -7.99 2.74 9.20
N GLN A 153 -9.30 2.98 9.29
CA GLN A 153 -9.88 4.14 9.96
C GLN A 153 -9.65 4.14 11.47
N GLU A 154 -9.79 2.98 12.13
CA GLU A 154 -9.59 2.84 13.58
C GLU A 154 -8.17 3.26 13.97
N TYR A 155 -7.17 2.79 13.21
CA TYR A 155 -5.77 3.11 13.46
C TYR A 155 -5.49 4.62 13.33
N MET A 156 -6.07 5.27 12.33
CA MET A 156 -5.94 6.72 12.17
C MET A 156 -6.49 7.51 13.37
N GLN A 157 -7.56 7.02 13.97
CA GLN A 157 -8.13 7.61 15.18
C GLN A 157 -7.22 7.37 16.39
N GLU A 158 -6.64 6.18 16.52
CA GLU A 158 -5.69 5.85 17.58
C GLU A 158 -4.41 6.70 17.51
N ILE A 159 -3.76 6.81 16.35
CA ILE A 159 -2.58 7.68 16.19
C ILE A 159 -2.90 9.13 16.59
N ARG A 160 -4.05 9.65 16.16
CA ARG A 160 -4.49 11.00 16.53
C ARG A 160 -4.74 11.12 18.03
N GLY A 161 -5.28 10.07 18.67
CA GLY A 161 -5.45 9.99 20.12
C GLY A 161 -4.12 10.05 20.88
N TYR A 162 -3.10 9.33 20.41
CA TYR A 162 -1.76 9.35 21.01
C TYR A 162 -1.01 10.66 20.76
N ALA A 163 -1.18 11.30 19.59
CA ALA A 163 -0.55 12.59 19.29
C ALA A 163 -1.09 13.77 20.13
N LEU A 164 -2.30 13.63 20.69
CA LEU A 164 -2.92 14.61 21.58
C LEU A 164 -2.57 14.39 23.06
N GLN A 165 -1.84 13.32 23.41
CA GLN A 165 -1.39 13.07 24.76
C GLN A 165 -0.07 13.83 25.00
N PRO A 166 -0.04 14.88 25.86
CA PRO A 166 1.21 15.51 26.20
C PRO A 166 2.08 14.46 26.90
N VAL A 167 3.25 14.18 26.32
CA VAL A 167 4.31 13.42 27.00
C VAL A 167 4.53 14.11 28.35
N PRO A 168 4.25 13.47 29.50
CA PRO A 168 4.63 14.05 30.76
C PRO A 168 6.14 14.06 30.76
N SER A 169 6.72 15.25 30.57
CA SER A 169 8.13 15.49 30.82
C SER A 169 8.38 15.13 32.28
N THR A 170 8.81 13.89 32.51
CA THR A 170 9.38 13.49 33.79
C THR A 170 10.73 14.20 33.84
N GLN A 171 10.67 15.45 34.27
CA GLN A 171 11.81 16.24 34.65
C GLN A 171 12.41 15.56 35.87
N ALA A 172 13.34 14.63 35.62
CA ALA A 172 14.16 14.06 36.68
C ALA A 172 14.97 15.22 37.29
N SER A 173 14.49 15.72 38.43
CA SER A 173 15.21 16.68 39.25
C SER A 173 16.42 15.97 39.84
N ILE A 174 17.59 16.20 39.25
CA ILE A 174 18.87 15.78 39.81
C ILE A 174 19.14 16.72 40.98
N ARG A 175 18.84 16.24 42.19
CA ARG A 175 19.17 16.89 43.46
C ARG A 175 20.68 16.87 43.62
N GLY A 176 21.32 18.04 43.57
CA GLY A 176 22.73 18.19 43.88
C GLY A 176 23.00 17.67 45.29
N GLU A 177 23.88 16.68 45.38
CA GLU A 177 24.38 16.17 46.64
C GLU A 177 25.32 17.23 47.22
N GLU A 178 24.91 17.79 48.35
CA GLU A 178 25.72 18.67 49.18
C GLU A 178 26.84 17.83 49.79
N SER A 179 28.08 17.96 49.29
CA SER A 179 29.25 17.38 49.97
C SER A 179 29.57 18.20 51.21
N GLU A 180 29.08 17.74 52.35
CA GLU A 180 29.53 18.13 53.69
C GLU A 180 30.87 17.44 54.00
N GLN A 181 31.91 18.26 54.15
CA GLN A 181 32.99 18.22 55.15
C GLN A 181 33.76 16.91 55.41
N ILE A 182 35.08 16.93 55.14
CA ILE A 182 36.17 16.86 56.14
C ILE A 182 37.34 17.75 55.68
#